data_AF-A0A6G3YZV3-F1
#
_entry.id   AF-A0A6G3YZV3-F1
#
_cell.length_a   1.000
_cell.length_b   1.000
_cell.length_c   1.000
_cell.angle_alpha   90.00
_cell.angle_beta   90.00
_cell.angle_gamma   90.00
#
_symmetry.space_group_name_H-M   'P 1'
#
loop_
_entity.id
_entity.type
_entity.pdbx_description
1 polymer ?
#
loop_
_entity_poly.entity_id
_entity_poly.type
_entity_poly.pdbx_seq_one_letter_code
_entity_poly.pdbx_strand_id
1 'polypeptide(L)'
;METSKSLIIALVPPQQSALLGELPADRELLWPANTLGSVLLQPPPSLPSPNRLTLLYLKPIISEIEHPHQHQHQHQAGLLNLPSIFQNFGCRVLEVDDLEQAGLLRRVWHPDVAVLDPMIPDPDAYFQALSRIPELTSLPLITLTMAATQAAHEQVSLTVFPCLVGETPWDTPEARDRMAAWLVQVLQMAAAR
;
A
#
# COMPACT_ATOMS: atom_id res chain seq x y z
N MET A 1 8.57 -5.24 -42.96
CA MET A 1 7.77 -4.12 -42.42
C MET A 1 6.80 -4.69 -41.41
N GLU A 2 7.23 -4.83 -40.16
CA GLU A 2 6.37 -5.26 -39.05
C GLU A 2 5.52 -4.08 -38.60
N THR A 3 4.20 -4.28 -38.56
CA THR A 3 3.25 -3.28 -38.06
C THR A 3 3.03 -3.52 -36.58
N SER A 4 3.63 -2.66 -35.74
CA SER A 4 3.32 -2.60 -34.31
C SER A 4 1.85 -2.23 -34.13
N LYS A 5 1.03 -3.18 -33.67
CA LYS A 5 -0.34 -2.93 -33.24
C LYS A 5 -0.34 -2.39 -31.82
N SER A 6 -0.61 -1.10 -31.66
CA SER A 6 -0.90 -0.50 -30.37
C SER A 6 -2.32 -0.88 -29.90
N LEU A 7 -2.42 -1.51 -28.74
CA LEU A 7 -3.72 -1.72 -28.06
C LEU A 7 -4.08 -0.45 -27.28
N ILE A 8 -5.23 0.14 -27.61
CA ILE A 8 -5.86 1.20 -26.83
C ILE A 8 -6.98 0.56 -26.01
N ILE A 9 -6.88 0.64 -24.68
CA ILE A 9 -7.95 0.25 -23.77
C ILE A 9 -8.79 1.49 -23.51
N ALA A 10 -10.04 1.50 -23.99
CA ALA A 10 -11.01 2.54 -23.66
C ALA A 10 -11.86 2.07 -22.47
N LEU A 11 -11.82 2.81 -21.35
CA LEU A 11 -12.81 2.64 -20.29
C LEU A 11 -14.13 3.26 -20.76
N VAL A 12 -15.12 2.43 -21.06
CA VAL A 12 -16.47 2.89 -21.38
C VAL A 12 -17.25 3.02 -20.06
N PRO A 13 -17.79 4.22 -19.73
CA PRO A 13 -18.63 4.38 -18.55
C PRO A 13 -19.88 3.48 -18.66
N PRO A 14 -20.39 2.93 -17.55
CA PRO A 14 -21.47 1.93 -17.56
C PRO A 14 -22.76 2.44 -18.22
N GLN A 15 -22.94 3.75 -18.34
CA GLN A 15 -24.15 4.38 -18.86
C GLN A 15 -24.19 4.47 -20.38
N GLN A 16 -23.06 4.21 -21.07
CA GLN A 16 -22.97 4.21 -22.53
C GLN A 16 -23.06 2.81 -23.16
N SER A 17 -23.21 1.76 -22.35
CA SER A 17 -23.33 0.38 -22.85
C SER A 17 -24.58 0.14 -23.71
N ALA A 18 -25.63 0.94 -23.54
CA ALA A 18 -26.88 0.82 -24.30
C ALA A 18 -26.84 1.45 -25.70
N LEU A 19 -25.79 2.21 -26.03
CA LEU A 19 -25.62 2.90 -27.31
C LEU A 19 -24.66 2.18 -28.27
N LEU A 20 -23.99 1.14 -27.80
CA LEU A 20 -23.33 0.15 -28.66
C LEU A 20 -24.44 -0.71 -29.26
N GLY A 21 -24.92 -0.31 -30.43
CA GLY A 21 -25.85 -1.12 -31.23
C GLY A 21 -25.38 -2.57 -31.32
N GLU A 22 -26.35 -3.48 -31.41
CA GLU A 22 -26.17 -4.93 -31.44
C GLU A 22 -24.88 -5.32 -32.18
N LEU A 23 -23.87 -5.72 -31.40
CA LEU A 23 -22.63 -6.23 -31.96
C LEU A 23 -22.99 -7.48 -32.78
N PRO A 24 -22.61 -7.57 -34.06
CA PRO A 24 -22.92 -8.74 -34.88
C PRO A 24 -22.34 -9.98 -34.20
N ALA A 25 -23.20 -10.99 -34.00
CA ALA A 25 -22.96 -12.20 -33.23
C ALA A 25 -21.73 -13.02 -33.67
N ASP A 26 -21.14 -12.72 -34.83
CA ASP A 26 -20.06 -13.50 -35.45
C ASP A 26 -18.65 -13.01 -35.10
N ARG A 27 -18.52 -12.07 -34.15
CA ARG A 27 -17.25 -11.86 -33.47
C ARG A 27 -17.35 -12.40 -32.06
N GLU A 28 -17.24 -13.72 -31.96
CA GLU A 28 -16.55 -14.29 -30.80
C GLU A 28 -15.25 -13.51 -30.66
N LEU A 29 -15.23 -12.61 -29.67
CA LEU A 29 -14.00 -12.08 -29.13
C LEU A 29 -13.26 -13.33 -28.67
N LEU A 30 -12.44 -13.89 -29.56
CA LEU A 30 -11.46 -14.91 -29.28
C LEU A 30 -10.42 -14.23 -28.39
N TRP A 31 -10.82 -13.96 -27.14
CA TRP A 31 -9.88 -13.68 -26.08
C TRP A 31 -8.91 -14.86 -26.11
N PRO A 32 -7.60 -14.63 -26.25
CA PRO A 32 -6.66 -15.73 -26.15
C PRO A 32 -6.95 -16.45 -24.84
N ALA A 33 -7.19 -17.76 -24.91
CA ALA A 33 -7.67 -18.62 -23.82
C ALA A 33 -6.80 -18.60 -22.54
N ASN A 34 -5.70 -17.83 -22.56
CA ASN A 34 -4.63 -17.87 -21.58
C ASN A 34 -4.43 -16.56 -20.83
N THR A 35 -5.19 -15.48 -21.07
CA THR A 35 -4.90 -14.18 -20.42
C THR A 35 -6.15 -13.34 -20.19
N LEU A 36 -6.28 -12.84 -18.95
CA LEU A 36 -7.33 -11.95 -18.42
C LEU A 36 -8.75 -12.52 -18.30
N GLY A 37 -9.28 -13.22 -19.31
CA GLY A 37 -10.64 -13.80 -19.22
C GLY A 37 -10.77 -14.81 -18.07
N SER A 38 -9.75 -15.65 -17.89
CA SER A 38 -9.66 -16.60 -16.77
C SER A 38 -9.51 -15.90 -15.41
N VAL A 39 -8.84 -14.75 -15.35
CA VAL A 39 -8.67 -13.94 -14.12
C VAL A 39 -10.00 -13.30 -13.72
N LEU A 40 -10.78 -12.81 -14.69
CA LEU A 40 -12.09 -12.20 -14.44
C LEU A 40 -13.15 -13.22 -14.00
N LEU A 41 -12.96 -14.49 -14.33
CA LEU A 41 -13.83 -15.60 -13.95
C LEU A 41 -13.41 -16.28 -12.64
N GLN A 42 -12.23 -15.97 -12.10
CA GLN A 42 -11.83 -16.44 -10.78
C GLN A 42 -12.65 -15.73 -9.69
N PRO A 43 -13.12 -16.46 -8.66
CA PRO A 43 -13.72 -15.80 -7.51
C PRO A 43 -12.70 -14.82 -6.92
N PRO A 44 -13.11 -13.61 -6.51
CA PRO A 44 -12.20 -12.65 -5.93
C PRO A 44 -11.49 -13.29 -4.72
N PRO A 45 -10.16 -13.08 -4.57
CA PRO A 45 -9.43 -13.64 -3.45
C PRO A 45 -10.10 -13.22 -2.14
N SER A 46 -10.34 -14.17 -1.24
CA SER A 46 -10.93 -13.87 0.06
C SER A 46 -9.91 -13.10 0.89
N LEU A 47 -10.20 -11.85 1.17
CA LEU A 47 -9.32 -11.00 1.96
C LEU A 47 -9.41 -11.33 3.45
N PRO A 48 -8.27 -11.32 4.17
CA PRO A 48 -8.28 -11.54 5.61
C PRO A 48 -9.11 -10.46 6.30
N SER A 49 -9.87 -10.84 7.33
CA SER A 49 -10.60 -9.86 8.15
C SER A 49 -9.60 -8.98 8.93
N PRO A 50 -9.88 -7.67 9.11
CA PRO A 50 -8.93 -6.75 9.75
C PRO A 50 -8.56 -7.18 11.18
N ASN A 51 -9.50 -7.78 11.92
CA ASN A 51 -9.29 -8.29 13.28
C ASN A 51 -8.33 -9.49 13.39
N ARG A 52 -7.91 -10.07 12.26
CA ARG A 52 -6.90 -11.13 12.20
C ARG A 52 -5.53 -10.61 11.81
N LEU A 53 -5.43 -9.35 11.39
CA LEU A 53 -4.18 -8.75 10.94
C LEU A 53 -3.33 -8.29 12.13
N THR A 54 -2.07 -8.70 12.14
CA THR A 54 -1.02 -8.16 13.00
C THR A 54 -0.09 -7.29 12.15
N LEU A 55 -0.04 -6.01 12.46
CA LEU A 55 0.75 -5.02 11.75
C LEU A 55 2.03 -4.71 12.51
N LEU A 56 3.14 -4.58 11.78
CA LEU A 56 4.38 -4.01 12.28
C LEU A 56 4.44 -2.54 11.85
N TYR A 57 4.26 -1.61 12.78
CA TYR A 57 4.30 -0.18 12.51
C TYR A 57 5.71 0.35 12.79
N LEU A 58 6.41 0.75 11.73
CA LEU A 58 7.81 1.19 11.75
C LEU A 58 7.88 2.70 11.94
N LYS A 59 8.34 3.12 13.12
CA LYS A 59 8.38 4.53 13.55
C LYS A 59 9.75 5.15 13.29
N PRO A 60 9.82 6.46 13.08
CA PRO A 60 11.09 7.17 13.05
C PRO A 60 11.78 7.11 14.42
N ILE A 61 13.10 6.95 14.41
CA ILE A 61 13.93 7.24 15.57
C ILE A 61 14.00 8.76 15.69
N ILE A 62 13.14 9.35 16.52
CA ILE A 62 13.18 10.79 16.80
C ILE A 62 14.36 11.02 17.76
N SER A 63 15.49 11.44 17.22
CA SER A 63 16.53 12.06 18.04
C SER A 63 16.00 13.43 18.48
N GLU A 64 15.89 13.68 19.79
CA GLU A 64 15.41 14.93 20.40
C GLU A 64 16.33 16.15 20.14
N ILE A 65 16.95 16.25 18.95
CA ILE A 65 17.79 17.38 18.58
C ILE A 65 16.94 18.40 17.83
N GLU A 66 16.38 19.32 18.61
CA GLU A 66 15.67 20.53 18.18
C GLU A 66 16.37 21.21 16.97
N HIS A 67 15.69 21.24 15.81
CA HIS A 67 16.04 22.13 14.70
C HIS A 67 14.78 22.90 14.25
N PRO A 68 14.59 24.15 14.68
CA PRO A 68 13.31 24.87 14.53
C PRO A 68 12.98 25.42 13.13
N HIS A 69 13.67 25.03 12.06
CA HIS A 69 13.70 25.85 10.83
C HIS A 69 13.35 25.16 9.49
N GLN A 70 12.68 24.00 9.48
CA GLN A 70 12.15 23.40 8.23
C GLN A 70 10.71 22.89 8.36
N HIS A 71 9.78 23.75 8.82
CA HIS A 71 8.41 23.34 9.17
C HIS A 71 7.30 23.74 8.17
N GLN A 72 7.52 23.68 6.85
CA GLN A 72 6.41 23.93 5.90
C GLN A 72 5.78 22.69 5.26
N HIS A 73 6.43 21.52 5.30
CA HIS A 73 5.82 20.26 4.81
C HIS A 73 5.48 19.25 5.93
N GLN A 74 5.89 19.48 7.19
CA GLN A 74 5.72 18.53 8.30
C GLN A 74 4.36 18.62 9.03
N HIS A 75 3.52 19.62 8.74
CA HIS A 75 2.34 19.91 9.57
C HIS A 75 1.09 19.08 9.27
N GLN A 76 1.04 18.30 8.19
CA GLN A 76 -0.16 17.50 7.84
C GLN A 76 -0.09 16.05 8.33
N ALA A 77 1.08 15.42 8.32
CA ALA A 77 1.25 14.03 8.76
C ALA A 77 1.21 13.87 10.30
N GLY A 78 1.59 14.91 11.06
CA GLY A 78 1.60 14.87 12.54
C GLY A 78 0.23 14.83 13.23
N LEU A 79 -0.87 14.96 12.48
CA LEU A 79 -2.25 14.93 13.03
C LEU A 79 -2.93 13.56 12.91
N LEU A 80 -2.33 12.60 12.21
CA LEU A 80 -2.91 11.27 12.02
C LEU A 80 -2.26 10.27 12.96
N ASN A 81 -2.95 9.92 14.04
CA ASN A 81 -2.60 8.76 14.87
C ASN A 81 -2.97 7.47 14.11
N LEU A 82 -2.16 7.10 13.11
CA LEU A 82 -2.35 5.93 12.26
C LEU A 82 -2.48 4.62 13.05
N PRO A 83 -1.64 4.36 14.09
CA PRO A 83 -1.82 3.18 14.95
C PRO A 83 -3.24 3.08 15.53
N SER A 84 -3.80 4.18 16.03
CA SER A 84 -5.18 4.20 16.54
C SER A 84 -6.23 3.94 15.45
N ILE A 85 -6.01 4.42 14.22
CA ILE A 85 -6.90 4.09 13.10
C ILE A 85 -6.93 2.57 12.91
N PHE A 86 -5.78 1.92 12.79
CA PHE A 86 -5.74 0.46 12.56
C PHE A 86 -6.38 -0.33 13.72
N GLN A 87 -6.15 0.10 14.96
CA GLN A 87 -6.77 -0.50 16.14
C GLN A 87 -8.29 -0.35 16.14
N ASN A 88 -8.84 0.78 15.67
CA ASN A 88 -10.29 0.99 15.55
C ASN A 88 -10.95 0.02 14.56
N PHE A 89 -10.21 -0.44 13.55
CA PHE A 89 -10.67 -1.49 12.64
C PHE A 89 -10.40 -2.91 13.17
N GLY A 90 -9.82 -3.04 14.36
CA GLY A 90 -9.55 -4.31 15.04
C GLY A 90 -8.18 -4.91 14.74
N CYS A 91 -7.33 -4.26 13.94
CA CYS A 91 -5.98 -4.74 13.68
C CYS A 91 -5.15 -4.72 14.97
N ARG A 92 -4.31 -5.74 15.15
CA ARG A 92 -3.31 -5.75 16.22
C ARG A 92 -2.07 -5.01 15.73
N VAL A 93 -1.61 -3.99 16.46
CA VAL A 93 -0.47 -3.16 16.03
C VAL A 93 0.73 -3.39 16.96
N LEU A 94 1.88 -3.67 16.38
CA LEU A 94 3.19 -3.73 17.03
C LEU A 94 4.01 -2.53 16.58
N GLU A 95 4.17 -1.54 17.44
CA GLU A 95 4.97 -0.36 17.17
C GLU A 95 6.44 -0.63 17.50
N VAL A 96 7.34 -0.20 16.62
CA VAL A 96 8.79 -0.33 16.81
C VAL A 96 9.52 0.80 16.09
N ASP A 97 10.56 1.34 16.70
CA ASP A 97 11.41 2.41 16.16
C ASP A 97 12.81 1.90 15.74
N ASP A 98 13.20 0.71 16.19
CA ASP A 98 14.47 0.07 15.85
C ASP A 98 14.30 -1.11 14.87
N LEU A 99 15.15 -1.16 13.85
CA LEU A 99 15.08 -2.18 12.81
C LEU A 99 15.50 -3.58 13.28
N GLU A 100 16.45 -3.68 14.24
CA GLU A 100 16.81 -5.00 14.80
C GLU A 100 15.65 -5.57 15.63
N GLN A 101 15.02 -4.73 16.45
CA GLN A 101 13.81 -5.10 17.18
C GLN A 101 12.67 -5.46 16.22
N ALA A 102 12.50 -4.74 15.12
CA ALA A 102 11.51 -5.05 14.10
C ALA A 102 11.73 -6.46 13.52
N GLY A 103 12.98 -6.82 13.23
CA GLY A 103 13.36 -8.16 12.79
C GLY A 103 13.03 -9.25 13.83
N LEU A 104 13.28 -8.97 15.11
CA LEU A 104 12.91 -9.89 16.20
C LEU A 104 11.39 -10.06 16.30
N LEU A 105 10.63 -8.97 16.27
CA LEU A 105 9.16 -9.00 16.31
C LEU A 105 8.60 -9.77 15.12
N ARG A 106 9.20 -9.63 13.94
CA ARG A 106 8.82 -10.41 12.77
C ARG A 106 8.95 -11.92 13.01
N ARG A 107 10.03 -12.37 13.64
CA ARG A 107 10.29 -13.80 13.93
C ARG A 107 9.40 -14.37 15.03
N VAL A 108 9.09 -13.56 16.04
CA VAL A 108 8.33 -14.04 17.22
C VAL A 108 6.83 -13.97 16.98
N TRP A 109 6.35 -12.85 16.45
CA TRP A 109 4.93 -12.55 16.36
C TRP A 109 4.33 -12.76 14.97
N HIS A 110 5.16 -12.94 13.94
CA HIS A 110 4.72 -13.17 12.56
C HIS A 110 3.68 -12.14 12.07
N PRO A 111 3.95 -10.82 12.17
CA PRO A 111 3.09 -9.80 11.58
C PRO A 111 2.87 -10.08 10.10
N ASP A 112 1.67 -9.75 9.61
CA ASP A 112 1.21 -9.99 8.24
C ASP A 112 1.71 -8.89 7.28
N VAL A 113 1.94 -7.68 7.80
CA VAL A 113 2.31 -6.49 7.02
C VAL A 113 3.17 -5.55 7.85
N ALA A 114 4.08 -4.83 7.20
CA ALA A 114 4.72 -3.64 7.75
C ALA A 114 4.10 -2.36 7.19
N VAL A 115 3.92 -1.36 8.04
CA VAL A 115 3.52 0.00 7.65
C VAL A 115 4.63 0.96 8.06
N LEU A 116 5.13 1.73 7.09
CA LEU A 116 6.14 2.74 7.36
C LEU A 116 5.47 4.06 7.72
N ASP A 117 5.85 4.62 8.88
CA ASP A 117 5.42 5.94 9.30
C ASP A 117 5.83 7.00 8.25
N PRO A 118 4.94 7.96 7.92
CA PRO A 118 5.25 8.98 6.90
C PRO A 118 6.40 9.92 7.30
N MET A 119 6.77 9.98 8.57
CA MET A 119 7.77 10.90 9.13
C MET A 119 9.18 10.31 9.22
N ILE A 120 9.47 9.21 8.52
CA ILE A 120 10.80 8.60 8.51
C ILE A 120 11.84 9.58 7.94
N PRO A 121 12.90 9.90 8.71
CA PRO A 121 13.99 10.72 8.22
C PRO A 121 14.83 9.91 7.22
N ASP A 122 15.22 10.54 6.11
CA ASP A 122 16.05 9.95 5.05
C ASP A 122 15.58 8.54 4.61
N PRO A 123 14.49 8.44 3.81
CA PRO A 123 13.93 7.17 3.37
C PRO A 123 14.96 6.27 2.67
N ASP A 124 15.91 6.84 1.93
CA ASP A 124 16.94 6.08 1.20
C ASP A 124 17.86 5.32 2.16
N ALA A 125 18.42 6.03 3.15
CA ALA A 125 19.26 5.39 4.17
C ALA A 125 18.47 4.36 4.98
N TYR A 126 17.21 4.67 5.31
CA TYR A 126 16.34 3.77 6.05
C TYR A 126 16.07 2.46 5.30
N PHE A 127 15.71 2.53 4.02
CA PHE A 127 15.46 1.32 3.22
C PHE A 127 16.71 0.53 2.90
N GLN A 128 17.88 1.17 2.77
CA GLN A 128 19.15 0.47 2.67
C GLN A 128 19.49 -0.33 3.95
N ALA A 129 19.11 0.19 5.13
CA ALA A 129 19.29 -0.53 6.38
C ALA A 129 18.26 -1.69 6.49
N LEU A 130 16.99 -1.42 6.19
CA LEU A 130 15.91 -2.40 6.22
C LEU A 130 16.16 -3.57 5.25
N SER A 131 16.68 -3.30 4.04
CA SER A 131 16.95 -4.33 3.03
C SER A 131 18.04 -5.32 3.43
N ARG A 132 18.87 -4.99 4.43
CA ARG A 132 19.89 -5.88 4.98
C ARG A 132 19.33 -6.88 6.00
N ILE A 133 18.07 -6.76 6.39
CA ILE A 133 17.41 -7.62 7.38
C ILE A 133 16.45 -8.57 6.65
N PRO A 134 16.85 -9.84 6.40
CA PRO A 134 16.08 -10.76 5.58
C PRO A 134 14.64 -10.96 6.06
N GLU A 135 14.43 -10.98 7.37
CA GLU A 135 13.13 -11.13 7.99
C GLU A 135 12.14 -10.06 7.53
N LEU A 136 12.61 -8.82 7.41
CA LEU A 136 11.79 -7.66 7.03
C LEU A 136 11.59 -7.57 5.51
N THR A 137 12.55 -8.02 4.70
CA THR A 137 12.40 -8.03 3.24
C THR A 137 11.29 -8.96 2.74
N SER A 138 11.01 -10.04 3.49
CA SER A 138 9.91 -10.97 3.18
C SER A 138 8.52 -10.43 3.52
N LEU A 139 8.44 -9.31 4.26
CA LEU A 139 7.19 -8.75 4.75
C LEU A 139 6.65 -7.72 3.75
N PRO A 140 5.36 -7.80 3.35
CA PRO A 140 4.73 -6.76 2.55
C PRO A 140 4.82 -5.41 3.26
N LEU A 141 5.39 -4.42 2.59
CA LEU A 141 5.66 -3.10 3.15
C LEU A 141 4.75 -2.05 2.52
N ILE A 142 4.00 -1.33 3.35
CA ILE A 142 3.16 -0.22 2.93
C ILE A 142 3.89 1.09 3.17
N THR A 143 4.01 1.90 2.12
CA THR A 143 4.59 3.25 2.16
C THR A 143 3.49 4.29 1.99
N LEU A 144 3.53 5.35 2.82
CA LEU A 144 2.44 6.32 2.92
C LEU A 144 2.72 7.66 2.22
N THR A 145 3.96 7.89 1.76
CA THR A 145 4.39 9.12 1.07
C THR A 145 5.07 8.80 -0.26
N MET A 146 5.10 9.77 -1.17
CA MET A 146 5.76 9.58 -2.48
C MET A 146 7.26 9.33 -2.31
N ALA A 147 7.92 10.09 -1.45
CA ALA A 147 9.35 9.94 -1.19
C ALA A 147 9.70 8.54 -0.67
N ALA A 148 8.91 8.03 0.30
CA ALA A 148 9.12 6.68 0.81
C ALA A 148 8.84 5.61 -0.26
N THR A 149 7.79 5.76 -1.07
CA THR A 149 7.51 4.84 -2.17
C THR A 149 8.66 4.78 -3.17
N GLN A 150 9.21 5.93 -3.56
CA GLN A 150 10.31 6.01 -4.52
C GLN A 150 11.57 5.35 -3.98
N ALA A 151 12.00 5.71 -2.77
CA ALA A 151 13.18 5.12 -2.13
C ALA A 151 13.05 3.60 -1.95
N ALA A 152 11.86 3.10 -1.57
CA ALA A 152 11.60 1.68 -1.44
C ALA A 152 11.63 0.95 -2.79
N HIS A 153 11.18 1.59 -3.86
CA HIS A 153 11.17 1.02 -5.21
C HIS A 153 12.59 0.75 -5.74
N GLU A 154 13.58 1.54 -5.33
CA GLU A 154 14.98 1.32 -5.68
C GLU A 154 15.55 0.04 -5.04
N GLN A 155 14.92 -0.49 -4.00
CA GLN A 155 15.31 -1.74 -3.33
C GLN A 155 14.56 -2.93 -3.92
N VAL A 156 15.19 -3.64 -4.86
CA VAL A 156 14.61 -4.81 -5.57
C VAL A 156 14.11 -5.92 -4.64
N SER A 157 14.67 -6.04 -3.43
CA SER A 157 14.32 -7.07 -2.46
C SER A 157 13.05 -6.80 -1.65
N LEU A 158 12.43 -5.62 -1.79
CA LEU A 158 11.24 -5.25 -1.02
C LEU A 158 9.95 -5.44 -1.82
N THR A 159 8.92 -5.98 -1.16
CA THR A 159 7.57 -6.02 -1.72
C THR A 159 6.78 -4.80 -1.25
N VAL A 160 6.71 -3.78 -2.09
CA VAL A 160 6.18 -2.45 -1.71
C VAL A 160 4.75 -2.26 -2.20
N PHE A 161 3.89 -1.75 -1.32
CA PHE A 161 2.50 -1.36 -1.57
C PHE A 161 2.33 0.14 -1.34
N PRO A 162 2.34 0.96 -2.40
CA PRO A 162 2.18 2.40 -2.26
C PRO A 162 0.74 2.77 -1.90
N CYS A 163 0.56 3.59 -0.87
CA CYS A 163 -0.75 4.08 -0.46
C CYS A 163 -0.89 5.61 -0.55
N LEU A 164 0.23 6.36 -0.50
CA LEU A 164 0.31 7.82 -0.72
C LEU A 164 -0.68 8.69 0.07
N VAL A 165 -1.27 8.15 1.14
CA VAL A 165 -2.27 8.84 1.96
C VAL A 165 -1.71 10.05 2.73
N GLY A 166 -0.38 10.11 2.89
CA GLY A 166 0.31 11.26 3.46
C GLY A 166 0.31 12.49 2.56
N GLU A 167 0.01 12.33 1.26
CA GLU A 167 -0.09 13.42 0.29
C GLU A 167 -1.52 13.97 0.16
N THR A 168 -2.51 13.26 0.73
CA THR A 168 -3.93 13.61 0.63
C THR A 168 -4.41 14.28 1.91
N PRO A 169 -5.14 15.40 1.86
CA PRO A 169 -5.66 16.04 3.06
C PRO A 169 -6.75 15.21 3.77
N TRP A 170 -6.71 15.18 5.10
CA TRP A 170 -7.66 14.49 5.98
C TRP A 170 -8.55 15.51 6.74
N ASP A 171 -8.92 16.59 6.04
CA ASP A 171 -9.45 17.81 6.66
C ASP A 171 -10.89 17.66 7.15
N THR A 172 -11.66 16.74 6.57
CA THR A 172 -13.04 16.45 7.01
C THR A 172 -13.17 15.05 7.63
N PRO A 173 -14.12 14.84 8.57
CA PRO A 173 -14.39 13.52 9.13
C PRO A 173 -14.72 12.46 8.08
N GLU A 174 -15.52 12.82 7.06
CA GLU A 174 -15.93 11.89 6.01
C GLU A 174 -14.74 11.53 5.10
N ALA A 175 -13.82 12.47 4.84
CA ALA A 175 -12.59 12.18 4.12
C ALA A 175 -11.69 11.22 4.91
N ARG A 176 -11.58 11.44 6.22
CA ARG A 176 -10.84 10.58 7.15
C ARG A 176 -11.39 9.17 7.19
N ASP A 177 -12.71 9.00 7.31
CA ASP A 177 -13.33 7.68 7.37
C ASP A 177 -13.14 6.91 6.06
N ARG A 178 -13.31 7.56 4.91
CA ARG A 178 -13.04 6.94 3.60
C ARG A 178 -11.59 6.53 3.46
N MET A 179 -10.65 7.39 3.87
CA MET A 179 -9.23 7.12 3.73
C MET A 179 -8.76 6.03 4.70
N ALA A 180 -9.31 6.00 5.91
CA ALA A 180 -9.08 4.93 6.87
C ALA A 180 -9.58 3.59 6.34
N ALA A 181 -10.80 3.54 5.79
CA ALA A 181 -11.34 2.34 5.16
C ALA A 181 -10.49 1.88 3.95
N TRP A 182 -10.01 2.83 3.13
CA TRP A 182 -9.10 2.57 2.03
C TRP A 182 -7.77 1.96 2.50
N LEU A 183 -7.14 2.54 3.53
CA LEU A 183 -5.91 2.00 4.12
C LEU A 183 -6.09 0.57 4.58
N VAL A 184 -7.19 0.28 5.28
CA VAL A 184 -7.49 -1.07 5.77
C VAL A 184 -7.67 -2.05 4.61
N GLN A 185 -8.32 -1.63 3.53
CA GLN A 185 -8.43 -2.45 2.34
C GLN A 185 -7.05 -2.77 1.74
N VAL A 186 -6.14 -1.78 1.68
CA VAL A 186 -4.76 -2.00 1.22
C VAL A 186 -4.00 -2.95 2.15
N LEU A 187 -4.18 -2.82 3.47
CA LEU A 187 -3.61 -3.76 4.45
C LEU A 187 -4.05 -5.20 4.18
N GLN A 188 -5.35 -5.41 3.96
CA GLN A 188 -5.89 -6.74 3.67
C GLN A 188 -5.38 -7.31 2.35
N MET A 189 -5.26 -6.47 1.31
CA MET A 189 -4.69 -6.87 0.01
C MET A 189 -3.21 -7.26 0.12
N ALA A 190 -2.43 -6.50 0.89
CA ALA A 190 -1.01 -6.77 1.10
C ALA A 190 -0.79 -8.04 1.92
N ALA A 191 -1.63 -8.28 2.94
CA ALA A 191 -1.56 -9.48 3.77
C ALA A 191 -2.01 -10.78 3.07
N ALA A 192 -2.75 -10.69 1.96
CA ALA A 192 -3.23 -11.85 1.22
C ALA A 192 -2.20 -12.44 0.23
N ARG A 193 -0.94 -11.98 0.27
CA ARG A 193 0.13 -12.35 -0.68
C ARG A 193 1.11 -13.37 -0.14
#